data_AF-A0A2K3K0D7-F1
#
_entry.id   AF-A0A2K3K0D7-F1
#
_cell.length_a   1.000
_cell.length_b   1.000
_cell.length_c   1.000
_cell.angle_alpha   90.00
_cell.angle_beta   90.00
_cell.angle_gamma   90.00
#
_symmetry.space_group_name_H-M   'P 1'
#
loop_
_entity.id
_entity.type
_entity.pdbx_description
1 polymer ?
#
loop_
_entity_poly.entity_id
_entity_poly.type
_entity_poly.pdbx_seq_one_letter_code
_entity_poly.pdbx_strand_id
1 'polypeptide(L)'
;MEAFQVVIGGVGMQIEFVWKHMREALVVPILKIAVFLCICMLLMDFVEKVYMAIVISFVKLCGRKPEKRYKWETIKDDDVELGNSNYPMVLVQIPMYNEREVYKLSIGAACGLSWPSDRIIIQILDDSTDPAIQVI
;
A
#
# COMPACT_ATOMS: atom_id res chain seq x y z
N MET A 1 -9.46 -34.15 54.42
CA MET A 1 -9.25 -34.02 52.96
C MET A 1 -10.57 -33.85 52.23
N GLU A 2 -11.59 -34.68 52.49
CA GLU A 2 -12.95 -34.58 51.89
C GLU A 2 -13.63 -33.19 52.00
N ALA A 3 -13.63 -32.57 53.19
CA ALA A 3 -14.28 -31.27 53.39
C ALA A 3 -13.66 -30.13 52.54
N PHE A 4 -12.35 -30.21 52.26
CA PHE A 4 -11.65 -29.22 51.44
C PHE A 4 -11.97 -29.40 49.95
N GLN A 5 -12.14 -30.64 49.50
CA GLN A 5 -12.61 -30.95 48.13
C GLN A 5 -14.04 -30.47 47.89
N VAL A 6 -14.94 -30.63 48.87
CA VAL A 6 -16.33 -30.14 48.76
C VAL A 6 -16.39 -28.61 48.69
N VAL A 7 -15.58 -27.91 49.48
CA VAL A 7 -15.49 -26.44 49.45
C VAL A 7 -14.91 -25.94 48.13
N ILE A 8 -13.83 -26.58 47.63
CA ILE A 8 -13.25 -26.24 46.32
C ILE A 8 -14.25 -26.50 45.18
N GLY A 9 -14.98 -27.62 45.22
CA GLY A 9 -16.03 -27.94 44.25
C GLY A 9 -17.18 -26.92 44.25
N GLY A 10 -17.59 -26.47 45.44
CA GLY A 10 -18.61 -25.43 45.59
C GLY A 10 -18.17 -24.08 45.04
N VAL A 11 -16.92 -23.67 45.29
CA VAL A 11 -16.34 -22.42 44.75
C VAL A 11 -16.17 -22.50 43.23
N GLY A 12 -15.74 -23.65 42.70
CA GLY A 12 -15.62 -23.87 41.26
C GLY A 12 -16.95 -23.74 40.53
N MET A 13 -18.02 -24.33 41.09
CA MET A 13 -19.36 -24.26 40.50
C MET A 13 -19.95 -22.84 40.51
N GLN A 14 -19.65 -22.04 41.53
CA GLN A 14 -20.05 -20.62 41.59
C GLN A 14 -19.30 -19.77 40.55
N ILE A 15 -18.00 -19.98 40.41
CA ILE A 15 -17.17 -19.29 39.40
C ILE A 15 -17.65 -19.63 37.99
N GLU A 16 -17.99 -20.89 37.72
CA GLU A 16 -18.46 -21.34 36.40
C GLU A 16 -19.82 -20.71 36.04
N PHE A 17 -20.72 -20.57 37.02
CA PHE A 17 -22.02 -19.91 36.82
C PHE A 17 -21.86 -18.41 36.55
N VAL A 18 -21.03 -17.72 37.34
CA VAL A 18 -20.72 -16.28 37.13
C VAL A 18 -20.05 -16.08 35.77
N TRP A 19 -19.11 -16.94 35.41
CA TRP A 19 -18.42 -16.90 34.11
C TRP A 19 -19.39 -17.08 32.94
N LYS A 20 -20.30 -18.06 33.02
CA LYS A 20 -21.30 -18.30 31.98
C LYS A 20 -22.24 -17.10 31.83
N HIS A 21 -22.69 -16.53 32.94
CA HIS A 21 -23.56 -15.35 32.95
C HIS A 21 -22.86 -14.11 32.35
N MET A 22 -21.61 -13.86 32.74
CA MET A 22 -20.80 -12.77 32.16
C MET A 22 -20.54 -12.97 30.67
N ARG A 23 -20.24 -14.20 30.26
CA ARG A 23 -19.95 -14.54 28.87
C ARG A 23 -21.17 -14.29 27.98
N GLU A 24 -22.34 -14.74 28.41
CA GLU A 24 -23.59 -14.57 27.67
C GLU A 24 -24.04 -13.09 27.63
N ALA A 25 -23.90 -12.37 28.75
CA ALA A 25 -24.34 -10.98 28.84
C ALA A 25 -23.41 -9.97 28.17
N LEU A 26 -22.09 -10.24 28.13
CA LEU A 26 -21.10 -9.23 27.72
C LEU A 26 -20.19 -9.71 26.60
N VAL A 27 -19.60 -10.91 26.70
CA VAL A 27 -18.64 -11.39 25.68
C VAL A 27 -19.33 -11.71 24.36
N VAL A 28 -20.48 -12.39 24.38
CA VAL A 28 -21.23 -12.75 23.17
C VAL A 28 -21.73 -11.53 22.38
N PRO A 29 -22.38 -10.51 22.99
CA PRO A 29 -22.82 -9.34 22.22
C PRO A 29 -21.65 -8.51 21.69
N ILE A 30 -20.56 -8.33 22.46
CA ILE A 30 -19.37 -7.62 21.99
C ILE A 30 -18.74 -8.36 20.80
N LEU A 31 -18.60 -9.68 20.89
CA LEU A 31 -18.05 -10.48 19.79
C LEU A 31 -18.94 -10.40 18.55
N LYS A 32 -20.26 -10.43 18.69
CA LYS A 32 -21.19 -10.26 17.56
C LYS A 32 -21.03 -8.90 16.89
N ILE A 33 -20.88 -7.83 17.67
CA ILE A 33 -20.64 -6.48 17.13
C ILE A 33 -19.31 -6.44 16.38
N ALA A 34 -18.24 -7.00 16.97
CA ALA A 34 -16.93 -7.06 16.33
C ALA A 34 -16.96 -7.83 15.01
N VAL A 35 -17.62 -9.00 14.98
CA VAL A 35 -17.78 -9.79 13.75
C VAL A 35 -18.60 -9.02 12.71
N PHE A 36 -19.67 -8.34 13.12
CA PHE A 36 -20.46 -7.51 12.21
C PHE A 36 -19.63 -6.39 11.58
N LEU A 37 -18.84 -5.67 12.39
CA LEU A 37 -17.92 -4.64 11.90
C LEU A 37 -16.89 -5.21 10.92
N CYS A 38 -16.30 -6.37 11.21
CA CYS A 38 -15.38 -7.05 10.30
C CYS A 38 -16.04 -7.39 8.97
N ILE A 39 -17.27 -7.93 8.99
CA ILE A 39 -18.02 -8.24 7.77
C ILE A 39 -18.29 -6.97 6.96
N CYS A 40 -18.68 -5.87 7.61
CA CYS A 40 -18.90 -4.59 6.93
C CYS A 40 -17.63 -4.07 6.24
N MET A 41 -16.48 -4.11 6.92
CA MET A 41 -15.21 -3.68 6.34
C MET A 41 -14.81 -4.55 5.14
N LEU A 42 -14.91 -5.88 5.28
CA LEU A 42 -14.61 -6.80 4.18
C LEU A 42 -15.53 -6.60 2.96
N LEU A 43 -16.81 -6.31 3.18
CA LEU A 43 -17.75 -6.02 2.09
C LEU A 43 -17.40 -4.71 1.38
N MET A 44 -17.06 -3.67 2.12
CA MET A 44 -16.63 -2.40 1.53
C MET A 44 -15.39 -2.57 0.66
N ASP A 45 -14.35 -3.25 1.16
CA ASP A 45 -13.13 -3.55 0.40
C ASP A 45 -13.43 -4.39 -0.84
N PHE A 46 -14.28 -5.41 -0.71
CA PHE A 46 -14.68 -6.26 -1.82
C PHE A 46 -15.38 -5.46 -2.93
N VAL A 47 -16.31 -4.58 -2.57
CA VAL A 47 -17.02 -3.71 -3.53
C VAL A 47 -16.05 -2.82 -4.29
N GLU A 48 -15.06 -2.23 -3.61
CA GLU A 48 -14.03 -1.42 -4.27
C GLU A 48 -13.24 -2.23 -5.30
N LYS A 49 -12.78 -3.44 -4.94
CA LYS A 49 -12.02 -4.29 -5.85
C LYS A 49 -12.87 -4.77 -7.04
N VAL A 50 -14.14 -5.12 -6.81
CA VAL A 50 -15.07 -5.49 -7.88
C VAL A 50 -15.31 -4.31 -8.83
N TYR A 51 -15.51 -3.11 -8.31
CA TYR A 51 -15.66 -1.90 -9.12
C TYR A 51 -14.43 -1.67 -10.01
N MET A 52 -13.22 -1.72 -9.44
CA MET A 52 -11.98 -1.57 -10.19
C MET A 52 -11.83 -2.66 -11.27
N ALA A 53 -12.17 -3.91 -10.95
CA ALA A 53 -12.14 -5.01 -11.91
C ALA A 53 -13.13 -4.81 -13.07
N ILE A 54 -14.34 -4.34 -12.79
CA ILE A 54 -15.34 -4.02 -13.82
C ILE A 54 -14.83 -2.90 -14.73
N VAL A 55 -14.30 -1.81 -14.16
CA VAL A 55 -13.73 -0.70 -14.93
C VAL A 55 -12.59 -1.17 -15.82
N ILE A 56 -11.64 -1.96 -15.29
CA ILE A 56 -10.53 -2.50 -16.07
C ILE A 56 -11.04 -3.43 -17.19
N SER A 57 -12.00 -4.31 -16.88
CA SER A 57 -12.59 -5.22 -17.86
C SER A 57 -13.29 -4.45 -18.98
N PHE A 58 -14.07 -3.42 -18.64
CA PHE A 58 -14.73 -2.54 -19.60
C PHE A 58 -13.71 -1.79 -20.48
N VAL A 59 -12.65 -1.21 -19.89
CA VAL A 59 -11.58 -0.52 -20.64
C VAL A 59 -10.87 -1.50 -21.59
N LYS A 60 -10.60 -2.73 -21.14
CA LYS A 60 -9.98 -3.77 -21.96
C LYS A 60 -10.90 -4.24 -23.10
N LEU A 61 -12.19 -4.48 -22.84
CA LEU A 61 -13.18 -4.91 -23.83
C LEU A 61 -13.49 -3.81 -24.85
N CYS A 62 -13.57 -2.55 -24.44
CA CYS A 62 -13.72 -1.39 -25.32
C CYS A 62 -12.45 -1.06 -26.13
N GLY A 63 -11.41 -1.91 -26.07
CA GLY A 63 -10.26 -1.82 -26.97
C GLY A 63 -9.39 -0.59 -26.79
N ARG A 64 -9.50 0.13 -25.66
CA ARG A 64 -8.57 1.20 -25.27
C ARG A 64 -7.27 0.58 -24.75
N LYS A 65 -6.57 -0.15 -25.63
CA LYS A 65 -5.22 -0.62 -25.34
C LYS A 65 -4.33 0.61 -25.10
N PRO A 66 -3.54 0.65 -24.02
CA PRO A 66 -2.60 1.76 -23.78
C PRO A 66 -1.63 1.93 -24.97
N GLU A 67 -1.33 0.85 -25.69
CA GLU A 67 -0.53 0.80 -26.93
C GLU A 67 -1.00 1.74 -28.05
N LYS A 68 -2.31 2.04 -28.14
CA LYS A 68 -2.85 2.99 -29.13
C LYS A 68 -2.96 4.42 -28.60
N ARG A 69 -2.91 4.61 -27.28
CA ARG A 69 -3.08 5.92 -26.64
C ARG A 69 -1.75 6.64 -26.48
N TYR A 70 -0.69 5.90 -26.19
CA TYR A 70 0.67 6.41 -26.27
C TYR A 70 1.12 6.19 -27.71
N LYS A 71 1.26 7.28 -28.48
CA LYS A 71 1.95 7.25 -29.77
C LYS A 71 3.35 6.69 -29.51
N TRP A 72 3.56 5.41 -29.75
CA TRP A 72 4.86 4.75 -29.63
C TRP A 72 5.75 5.06 -30.84
N GLU A 73 5.59 6.23 -31.47
CA GLU A 73 6.48 6.61 -32.57
C GLU A 73 7.89 6.69 -32.00
N THR A 74 8.82 5.92 -32.58
CA THR A 74 10.24 6.07 -32.33
C THR A 74 10.60 7.54 -32.52
N ILE A 75 11.29 8.14 -31.55
CA ILE A 75 11.80 9.51 -31.67
C ILE A 75 12.50 9.61 -33.02
N LYS A 76 11.97 10.44 -33.92
CA LYS A 76 12.49 10.57 -35.29
C LYS A 76 13.83 11.29 -35.21
N ASP A 77 14.78 10.87 -36.04
CA ASP A 77 16.14 11.41 -36.10
C ASP A 77 16.23 12.91 -36.45
N ASP A 78 15.09 13.58 -36.72
CA ASP A 78 15.00 14.95 -37.24
C ASP A 78 14.83 16.04 -36.15
N ASP A 79 14.81 15.70 -34.86
CA ASP A 79 14.77 16.70 -33.78
C ASP A 79 16.17 17.30 -33.51
N VAL A 80 16.28 18.63 -33.55
CA VAL A 80 17.58 19.35 -33.42
C VAL A 80 18.22 19.19 -32.03
N GLU A 81 17.44 18.78 -31.03
CA GLU A 81 17.89 18.42 -29.67
C GLU A 81 18.55 17.01 -29.62
N LEU A 82 18.46 16.25 -30.71
CA LEU A 82 18.89 14.86 -30.82
C LEU A 82 20.37 14.76 -31.21
N GLY A 83 21.26 15.18 -30.32
CA GLY A 83 22.61 14.64 -30.39
C GLY A 83 22.53 13.11 -30.24
N ASN A 84 22.99 12.36 -31.24
CA ASN A 84 23.06 10.89 -31.28
C ASN A 84 21.75 10.17 -30.83
N SER A 85 20.91 9.78 -31.79
CA SER A 85 19.55 9.25 -31.59
C SER A 85 19.37 8.06 -30.66
N ASN A 86 20.46 7.40 -30.26
CA ASN A 86 20.43 6.33 -29.27
C ASN A 86 20.21 6.83 -27.83
N TYR A 87 20.50 8.10 -27.51
CA TYR A 87 20.39 8.65 -26.15
C TYR A 87 19.81 10.08 -26.15
N PRO A 88 18.49 10.26 -26.19
CA PRO A 88 17.87 11.58 -26.03
C PRO A 88 18.21 12.22 -24.67
N MET A 89 18.04 13.53 -24.57
CA MET A 89 18.05 14.21 -23.27
C MET A 89 16.88 13.71 -22.43
N VAL A 90 17.14 13.19 -21.22
CA VAL A 90 16.11 12.64 -20.32
C VAL A 90 16.15 13.33 -18.97
N LEU A 91 14.97 13.67 -18.46
CA LEU A 91 14.76 14.15 -17.10
C LEU A 91 14.16 13.02 -16.25
N VAL A 92 14.88 12.59 -15.21
CA VAL A 92 14.43 11.62 -14.21
C VAL A 92 13.97 12.38 -12.98
N GLN A 93 12.67 12.41 -12.73
CA GLN A 93 12.10 13.05 -11.54
C GLN A 93 11.86 12.00 -10.44
N ILE A 94 12.42 12.25 -9.26
CA ILE A 94 12.29 11.41 -8.07
C ILE A 94 11.49 12.19 -7.02
N PRO A 95 10.16 12.02 -6.94
CA PRO A 95 9.37 12.56 -5.85
C PRO A 95 9.64 11.77 -4.57
N MET A 96 9.85 12.46 -3.45
CA MET A 96 10.06 11.85 -2.13
C MET A 96 9.29 12.59 -1.04
N TYR A 97 8.81 11.84 -0.03
CA TYR A 97 8.12 12.39 1.13
C TYR A 97 8.42 11.61 2.41
N ASN A 98 9.33 12.13 3.25
CA ASN A 98 9.76 11.59 4.54
C ASN A 98 10.33 10.14 4.49
N GLU A 99 10.88 9.72 3.36
CA GLU A 99 11.34 8.33 3.11
C GLU A 99 12.86 8.14 3.26
N ARG A 100 13.35 8.32 4.49
CA ARG A 100 14.80 8.34 4.79
C ARG A 100 15.56 7.08 4.37
N GLU A 101 14.95 5.91 4.49
CA GLU A 101 15.59 4.62 4.24
C GLU A 101 15.85 4.35 2.75
N VAL A 102 14.94 4.83 1.90
CA VAL A 102 15.02 4.64 0.45
C VAL A 102 15.65 5.81 -0.28
N TYR A 103 15.77 6.99 0.35
CA TYR A 103 16.39 8.20 -0.22
C TYR A 103 17.71 7.90 -0.95
N LYS A 104 18.67 7.28 -0.24
CA LYS A 104 20.01 6.98 -0.79
C LYS A 104 19.96 5.90 -1.87
N LEU A 105 19.07 4.92 -1.73
CA LEU A 105 18.93 3.82 -2.69
C LEU A 105 18.33 4.33 -4.00
N SER A 106 17.30 5.17 -3.94
CA SER A 106 16.62 5.74 -5.10
C SER A 106 17.55 6.67 -5.89
N ILE A 107 18.25 7.57 -5.21
CA ILE A 107 19.22 8.46 -5.86
C ILE A 107 20.39 7.65 -6.43
N GLY A 108 20.91 6.68 -5.67
CA GLY A 108 21.98 5.79 -6.13
C GLY A 108 21.58 4.99 -7.38
N ALA A 109 20.36 4.48 -7.42
CA ALA A 109 19.81 3.77 -8.58
C ALA A 109 19.67 4.68 -9.80
N ALA A 110 19.19 5.92 -9.61
CA ALA A 110 19.08 6.90 -10.69
C ALA A 110 20.44 7.32 -11.24
N CYS A 111 21.43 7.53 -10.37
CA CYS A 111 22.81 7.80 -10.76
C CYS A 111 23.49 6.59 -11.42
N GLY A 112 23.00 5.37 -11.16
CA GLY A 112 23.48 4.13 -11.75
C GLY A 112 22.85 3.77 -13.09
N LEU A 113 21.98 4.63 -13.65
CA LEU A 113 21.42 4.43 -14.98
C LEU A 113 22.54 4.48 -16.03
N SER A 114 22.57 3.50 -16.92
CA SER A 114 23.47 3.46 -18.08
C SER A 114 23.04 4.50 -19.12
N TRP A 115 23.26 5.78 -18.83
CA TRP A 115 22.97 6.92 -19.70
C TRP A 115 24.16 7.88 -19.71
N PRO A 116 24.47 8.54 -20.84
CA PRO A 116 25.49 9.59 -20.87
C PRO A 116 25.19 10.69 -19.85
N SER A 117 26.17 11.04 -19.01
CA SER A 117 26.02 12.03 -17.93
C SER A 117 25.69 13.43 -18.41
N ASP A 118 26.08 13.78 -19.64
CA ASP A 118 25.74 15.03 -20.32
C ASP A 118 24.28 15.07 -20.81
N ARG A 119 23.58 13.92 -20.77
CA ARG A 119 22.23 13.75 -21.33
C ARG A 119 21.18 13.25 -20.37
N ILE A 120 21.53 13.17 -19.09
CA ILE A 120 20.62 12.80 -18.02
C ILE A 120 20.56 13.92 -16.99
N ILE A 121 19.35 14.37 -16.67
CA ILE A 121 19.09 15.32 -15.60
C ILE A 121 18.30 14.58 -14.54
N ILE A 122 18.82 14.50 -13.32
CA ILE A 122 18.13 13.88 -12.19
C ILE A 122 17.58 15.00 -11.32
N GLN A 123 16.26 15.11 -11.22
CA GLN A 123 15.56 16.09 -10.40
C GLN A 123 14.92 15.40 -9.19
N ILE A 124 15.32 15.80 -8.01
CA ILE A 124 14.73 15.31 -6.75
C ILE A 124 13.66 16.31 -6.33
N LEU A 125 12.42 15.85 -6.20
CA LEU A 125 11.31 16.63 -5.69
C LEU A 125 11.03 16.17 -4.26
N ASP A 126 11.67 16.82 -3.29
CA ASP A 126 11.51 16.51 -1.88
C ASP A 126 10.50 17.47 -1.23
N ASP A 127 9.36 16.93 -0.80
CA ASP A 127 8.32 17.66 -0.05
C ASP A 127 8.30 17.21 1.43
N SER A 128 9.38 16.58 1.90
CA SER A 128 9.53 16.14 3.28
C SER A 128 9.36 17.30 4.25
N THR A 129 8.64 17.06 5.34
CA THR A 129 8.39 18.03 6.42
C THR A 129 9.20 17.73 7.68
N ASP A 130 9.88 16.58 7.72
CA ASP A 130 10.71 16.17 8.85
C ASP A 130 12.07 16.91 8.83
N PRO A 131 12.41 17.69 9.87
CA PRO A 131 13.69 18.39 9.96
C PRO A 131 14.91 17.45 10.05
N ALA A 132 14.73 16.17 10.38
CA ALA A 132 15.81 15.18 10.34
C ALA A 132 16.10 14.66 8.92
N ILE A 133 15.20 14.91 7.96
CA ILE A 133 15.29 14.47 6.56
C ILE A 133 15.72 15.61 5.64
N GLN A 134 15.29 16.85 5.93
CA GLN A 134 15.62 18.05 5.15
C GLN A 134 17.10 18.51 5.20
N VAL A 135 17.94 17.92 6.05
CA VAL A 135 19.30 18.42 6.37
C VAL A 135 20.41 17.51 5.82
N ILE A 136 20.23 16.94 4.63
CA ILE A 136 21.25 16.12 3.96
C ILE A 136 21.76 16.80 2.69
#